data_AF-A0A0F8VM91-F1
#
_entry.id   AF-A0A0F8VM91-F1
#
_cell.length_a   1.000
_cell.length_b   1.000
_cell.length_c   1.000
_cell.angle_alpha   90.00
_cell.angle_beta   90.00
_cell.angle_gamma   90.00
#
_symmetry.space_group_name_H-M   'P 1'
#
loop_
_entity.id
_entity.type
_entity.pdbx_description
1 polymer ?
#
loop_
_entity_poly.entity_id
_entity_poly.type
_entity_poly.pdbx_seq_one_letter_code
_entity_poly.pdbx_strand_id
1 'polypeptide(L)'
;MSRLLSQIEDNPEYKVIFTDLFDTLIHRNVHPNYTLKLWGKFMIRELGLSIEVDQLFSIRAEALSFVSKQQNLKKVEVAYISVVEEVYKRLVNSDMISGIPLSRFENVFERADFVVETSVQFYCTRRFQATIWLRSH
;
A
#
# COMPACT_ATOMS: atom_id res chain seq x y z
N MET A 1 17.75 -16.06 -18.77
CA MET A 1 16.65 -16.60 -17.94
C MET A 1 17.06 -16.42 -16.48
N SER A 2 16.31 -15.69 -15.65
CA SER A 2 16.73 -15.34 -14.29
C SER A 2 16.84 -16.60 -13.40
N ARG A 3 17.86 -16.65 -12.53
CA ARG A 3 18.16 -17.74 -11.57
C ARG A 3 16.93 -18.32 -10.85
N LEU A 4 15.92 -17.48 -10.64
CA LEU A 4 14.67 -17.83 -9.97
C LEU A 4 13.78 -18.77 -10.80
N LEU A 5 13.76 -18.62 -12.13
CA LEU A 5 13.04 -19.53 -13.03
C LEU A 5 13.70 -20.91 -13.05
N SER A 6 15.04 -20.96 -13.12
CA SER A 6 15.80 -22.21 -12.99
C SER A 6 15.47 -22.91 -11.67
N GLN A 7 15.46 -22.19 -10.55
CA GLN A 7 15.13 -22.78 -9.24
C GLN A 7 13.71 -23.36 -9.16
N ILE A 8 12.74 -22.78 -9.87
CA ILE A 8 11.37 -23.30 -9.95
C ILE A 8 11.33 -24.54 -10.86
N GLU A 9 11.98 -24.47 -12.02
CA GLU A 9 12.04 -25.57 -12.99
C GLU A 9 12.78 -26.80 -12.42
N ASP A 10 13.84 -26.57 -11.64
CA ASP A 10 14.67 -27.61 -11.02
C ASP A 10 13.99 -28.30 -9.81
N ASN A 11 12.86 -27.77 -9.31
CA ASN A 11 12.15 -28.30 -8.15
C ASN A 11 10.67 -28.59 -8.46
N PRO A 12 10.37 -29.75 -9.10
CA PRO A 12 9.01 -30.09 -9.55
C PRO A 12 8.01 -30.30 -8.40
N GLU A 13 8.46 -30.34 -7.14
CA GLU A 13 7.58 -30.42 -5.97
C GLU A 13 6.84 -29.10 -5.68
N TYR A 14 7.30 -27.98 -6.22
CA TYR A 14 6.64 -26.69 -6.06
C TYR A 14 5.37 -26.61 -6.94
N LYS A 15 4.22 -26.86 -6.31
CA LYS A 15 2.90 -26.83 -6.97
C LYS A 15 2.24 -25.44 -6.97
N VAL A 16 2.65 -24.56 -6.06
CA VAL A 16 2.03 -23.26 -5.82
C VAL A 16 3.11 -22.21 -5.58
N ILE A 17 2.97 -21.06 -6.24
CA ILE A 17 3.83 -19.88 -6.07
C ILE A 17 2.95 -18.74 -5.59
N PHE A 18 3.29 -18.16 -4.44
CA PHE A 18 2.70 -16.91 -3.97
C PHE A 18 3.53 -15.75 -4.50
N THR A 19 2.85 -14.74 -5.03
CA THR A 19 3.48 -13.56 -5.62
C THR A 19 2.64 -12.34 -5.31
N ASP A 20 3.32 -11.22 -5.06
CA ASP A 20 2.64 -9.94 -4.90
C ASP A 20 2.04 -9.49 -6.23
N LEU A 21 0.91 -8.78 -6.18
CA LEU A 21 0.26 -8.28 -7.39
C LEU A 21 0.94 -6.99 -7.89
N PHE A 22 1.02 -5.99 -7.03
CA PHE A 22 1.60 -4.68 -7.34
C PHE A 22 3.12 -4.74 -7.33
N ASP A 23 3.74 -4.00 -8.25
CA ASP A 23 5.19 -3.94 -8.51
C ASP A 23 5.86 -5.26 -8.93
N THR A 24 5.18 -6.40 -8.83
CA THR A 24 5.69 -7.72 -9.26
C THR A 24 5.01 -8.21 -10.54
N LEU A 25 3.68 -8.33 -10.56
CA LEU A 25 2.93 -8.72 -11.76
C LEU A 25 2.49 -7.53 -12.61
N ILE A 26 2.08 -6.46 -11.93
CA ILE A 26 1.65 -5.22 -12.55
C ILE A 26 2.60 -4.12 -12.10
N HIS A 27 3.04 -3.28 -13.03
CA HIS A 27 3.98 -2.22 -12.74
C HIS A 27 3.31 -0.86 -12.93
N ARG A 28 3.64 0.06 -12.02
CA ARG A 28 3.36 1.49 -12.16
C ARG A 28 4.35 2.14 -13.10
N ASN A 29 3.89 3.16 -13.83
CA ASN A 29 4.74 4.03 -14.66
C ASN A 29 5.08 5.36 -13.96
N VAL A 30 4.66 5.51 -12.71
CA VAL A 30 4.83 6.73 -11.92
C VAL A 30 5.76 6.47 -10.74
N HIS A 31 6.43 7.53 -10.29
CA HIS A 31 7.25 7.46 -9.08
C HIS A 31 6.38 7.09 -7.86
N PRO A 32 6.86 6.26 -6.90
CA PRO A 32 6.08 5.86 -5.71
C PRO A 32 5.46 7.02 -4.92
N ASN A 33 6.18 8.15 -4.85
CA ASN A 33 5.67 9.38 -4.20
C ASN A 33 4.40 9.95 -4.85
N TYR A 34 4.10 9.60 -6.10
CA TYR A 34 2.87 10.04 -6.78
C TYR A 34 1.63 9.38 -6.16
N THR A 35 1.70 8.07 -5.90
CA THR A 35 0.69 7.32 -5.14
C THR A 35 0.44 7.99 -3.79
N LEU A 36 1.50 8.29 -3.04
CA LEU A 36 1.36 8.92 -1.72
C LEU A 36 0.67 10.30 -1.76
N LYS A 37 0.93 11.12 -2.79
CA LYS A 37 0.24 12.41 -2.99
C LYS A 37 -1.24 12.24 -3.34
N LEU A 38 -1.57 11.27 -4.19
CA LEU A 38 -2.97 10.95 -4.52
C LEU A 38 -3.73 10.44 -3.30
N TRP A 39 -3.10 9.61 -2.47
CA TRP A 39 -3.66 9.14 -1.21
C TRP A 39 -4.02 10.31 -0.29
N GLY A 40 -3.08 11.25 -0.07
CA GLY A 40 -3.35 12.41 0.77
C GLY A 40 -4.49 13.28 0.26
N LYS A 41 -4.56 13.51 -1.06
CA LYS A 41 -5.68 14.24 -1.69
C LYS A 41 -7.02 13.54 -1.49
N PHE A 42 -7.05 12.21 -1.61
CA PHE A 42 -8.25 11.42 -1.42
C PHE A 42 -8.73 11.51 0.03
N MET A 43 -7.83 11.32 0.99
CA MET A 43 -8.12 11.44 2.43
C MET A 43 -8.68 12.82 2.79
N ILE A 44 -8.03 13.89 2.33
CA ILE A 44 -8.47 15.27 2.56
C ILE A 44 -9.90 15.48 2.04
N ARG A 45 -10.18 15.00 0.82
CA ARG A 45 -11.50 15.15 0.19
C ARG A 45 -12.59 14.37 0.92
N GLU A 46 -12.36 13.09 1.23
CA GLU A 46 -13.39 12.21 1.79
C GLU A 46 -13.70 12.52 3.26
N LEU A 47 -12.70 13.02 4.01
CA LEU A 47 -12.85 13.37 5.42
C LEU A 47 -13.08 14.87 5.65
N GLY A 48 -13.02 15.70 4.61
CA GLY A 48 -13.20 17.15 4.69
C GLY A 48 -12.10 17.85 5.50
N LEU A 49 -10.86 17.37 5.38
CA LEU A 49 -9.73 17.89 6.18
C LEU A 49 -9.30 19.26 5.66
N SER A 50 -8.93 20.16 6.57
CA SER A 50 -8.28 21.44 6.23
C SER A 50 -6.78 21.37 6.51
N ILE A 51 -6.12 20.38 5.92
CA ILE A 51 -4.66 20.16 6.05
C ILE A 51 -4.02 20.01 4.67
N GLU A 52 -2.75 20.37 4.57
CA GLU A 52 -1.99 20.19 3.34
C GLU A 52 -1.60 18.72 3.11
N VAL A 53 -1.54 18.31 1.84
CA VAL A 53 -1.20 16.93 1.45
C VAL A 53 0.16 16.49 2.02
N ASP A 54 1.15 17.37 1.96
CA ASP A 54 2.50 17.08 2.44
C ASP A 54 2.56 16.96 3.97
N GLN A 55 1.69 17.70 4.68
CA GLN A 55 1.55 17.59 6.13
C GLN A 55 0.93 16.24 6.51
N LEU A 56 -0.15 15.83 5.84
CA LEU A 56 -0.77 14.52 6.07
C LEU A 56 0.20 13.36 5.76
N PHE A 57 0.99 13.51 4.70
CA PHE A 57 2.04 12.55 4.36
C PHE A 57 3.08 12.44 5.49
N SER A 58 3.53 13.58 6.02
CA SER A 58 4.51 13.63 7.11
C SER A 58 3.97 12.94 8.36
N ILE A 59 2.71 13.20 8.73
CA ILE A 59 2.02 12.54 9.85
C ILE A 59 2.02 11.01 9.66
N ARG A 60 1.69 10.50 8.46
CA ARG A 60 1.71 9.06 8.17
C ARG A 60 3.12 8.47 8.29
N ALA A 61 4.14 9.14 7.76
CA ALA A 61 5.52 8.67 7.78
C ALA A 61 6.10 8.63 9.21
N GLU A 62 5.75 9.62 10.02
CA GLU A 62 6.15 9.70 11.42
C GLU A 62 5.39 8.69 12.28
N ALA A 63 4.09 8.46 12.02
CA ALA A 63 3.30 7.42 12.67
C ALA A 63 3.93 6.04 12.46
N LEU A 64 4.26 5.69 11.21
CA LEU A 64 4.95 4.43 10.90
C LEU A 64 6.31 4.34 11.62
N SER A 65 7.08 5.43 11.63
CA SER A 65 8.39 5.45 12.29
C SER A 65 8.27 5.32 13.82
N PHE A 66 7.22 5.87 14.41
CA PHE A 66 6.93 5.75 15.83
C PHE A 66 6.51 4.32 16.20
N VAL A 67 5.53 3.75 15.49
CA VAL A 67 5.04 2.39 15.75
C VAL A 67 6.15 1.36 15.54
N SER A 68 6.95 1.50 14.48
CA SER A 68 8.13 0.65 14.21
C SER A 68 9.12 0.65 15.39
N LYS A 69 9.42 1.82 15.95
CA LYS A 69 10.30 1.94 17.12
C LYS A 69 9.66 1.34 18.38
N GLN A 70 8.38 1.60 18.60
CA GLN A 70 7.64 1.11 19.76
C GLN A 70 7.56 -0.42 19.79
N GLN A 71 7.39 -1.05 18.62
CA GLN A 71 7.30 -2.50 18.48
C GLN A 71 8.67 -3.18 18.28
N ASN A 72 9.74 -2.40 18.13
CA ASN A 72 11.08 -2.89 17.77
C ASN A 72 11.07 -3.76 16.48
N LEU A 73 10.27 -3.35 15.50
CA LEU A 73 10.11 -4.02 14.21
C LEU A 73 10.67 -3.17 13.08
N LYS A 74 11.08 -3.80 11.96
CA LYS A 74 11.34 -3.04 10.73
C LYS A 74 10.04 -2.44 10.22
N LYS A 75 10.11 -1.28 9.55
CA LYS A 75 8.92 -0.59 8.99
C LYS A 75 8.02 -1.49 8.13
N VAL A 76 8.61 -2.44 7.39
CA VAL A 76 7.89 -3.37 6.51
C VAL A 76 7.16 -4.49 7.26
N GLU A 77 7.48 -4.70 8.54
CA GLU A 77 6.90 -5.73 9.41
C GLU A 77 5.83 -5.15 10.35
N VAL A 78 5.66 -3.82 10.36
CA VAL A 78 4.66 -3.15 11.19
C VAL A 78 3.27 -3.46 10.68
N ALA A 79 2.38 -3.85 11.60
CA ALA A 79 0.98 -4.10 11.28
C ALA A 79 0.31 -2.83 10.74
N TYR A 80 -0.36 -2.96 9.60
CA TYR A 80 -1.04 -1.85 8.92
C TYR A 80 -2.00 -1.11 9.84
N ILE A 81 -2.85 -1.83 10.57
CA ILE A 81 -3.87 -1.26 11.45
C ILE A 81 -3.26 -0.37 12.54
N SER A 82 -2.10 -0.75 13.08
CA SER A 82 -1.41 0.05 14.11
C SER A 82 -0.96 1.41 13.58
N VAL A 83 -0.59 1.49 12.29
CA VAL A 83 -0.24 2.75 11.65
C VAL A 83 -1.48 3.61 11.45
N VAL A 84 -2.59 3.02 11.00
CA VAL A 84 -3.86 3.73 10.78
C VAL A 84 -4.36 4.35 12.10
N GLU A 85 -4.37 3.56 13.18
CA GLU A 85 -4.75 4.04 14.52
C GLU A 85 -3.86 5.18 15.00
N GLU A 86 -2.54 5.07 14.80
CA GLU A 86 -1.60 6.11 15.22
C GLU A 86 -1.79 7.42 14.42
N VAL A 87 -2.02 7.33 13.12
CA VAL A 87 -2.36 8.51 12.31
C VAL A 87 -3.65 9.15 12.80
N TYR A 88 -4.69 8.34 13.04
CA TYR A 88 -5.97 8.83 13.57
C TYR A 88 -5.78 9.57 14.90
N LYS A 89 -5.06 8.98 15.86
CA LYS A 89 -4.77 9.60 17.16
C LYS A 89 -4.10 10.95 17.01
N ARG A 90 -3.11 11.07 16.12
CA ARG A 90 -2.41 12.34 15.87
C ARG A 90 -3.32 13.41 15.29
N LEU A 91 -4.17 13.03 14.34
CA LEU A 91 -5.12 13.97 13.72
C LEU A 91 -6.18 14.44 14.72
N VAL A 92 -6.69 13.55 15.58
CA VAL A 92 -7.62 13.90 16.65
C VAL A 92 -6.96 14.82 17.67
N ASN A 93 -5.78 14.45 18.17
CA ASN A 93 -5.07 15.20 19.20
C ASN A 93 -4.54 16.57 18.72
N SER A 94 -4.48 16.77 17.41
CA SER A 94 -4.08 18.05 16.80
C SER A 94 -5.28 18.86 16.31
N ASP A 95 -6.51 18.48 16.70
CA ASP A 95 -7.77 19.10 16.29
C ASP A 95 -7.97 19.19 14.75
N MET A 96 -7.30 18.32 13.98
CA MET A 96 -7.40 18.27 12.52
C MET A 96 -8.62 17.47 12.05
N ILE A 97 -9.13 16.57 12.90
CA ILE A 97 -10.40 15.87 12.72
C ILE A 97 -11.20 15.90 14.01
N SER A 98 -12.51 16.11 13.89
CA SER A 98 -13.45 16.00 15.00
C SER A 98 -14.74 15.32 14.54
N GLY A 99 -15.34 14.51 15.42
CA GLY A 99 -16.62 13.84 15.14
C GLY A 99 -16.59 12.70 14.12
N ILE A 100 -15.41 12.30 13.63
CA ILE A 100 -15.25 11.14 12.73
C ILE A 100 -14.88 9.92 13.57
N PRO A 101 -15.70 8.84 13.61
CA PRO A 101 -15.34 7.63 14.34
C PRO A 101 -14.17 6.90 13.66
N LEU A 102 -13.33 6.24 14.45
CA LEU A 102 -12.17 5.47 13.97
C LEU A 102 -12.53 4.49 12.85
N SER A 103 -13.64 3.77 12.98
CA SER A 103 -14.09 2.79 11.96
C SER A 103 -14.38 3.44 10.59
N ARG A 104 -14.89 4.68 10.58
CA ARG A 104 -15.09 5.43 9.32
C ARG A 104 -13.74 5.89 8.76
N PHE A 105 -12.84 6.35 9.63
CA PHE A 105 -11.50 6.75 9.23
C PHE A 105 -10.72 5.59 8.61
N GLU A 106 -10.72 4.42 9.24
CA GLU A 106 -10.09 3.19 8.75
C GLU A 106 -10.61 2.79 7.37
N ASN A 107 -11.94 2.75 7.19
CA ASN A 107 -12.54 2.44 5.89
C ASN A 107 -12.11 3.41 4.79
N VAL A 108 -12.06 4.72 5.08
CA VAL A 108 -11.62 5.72 4.12
C VAL A 108 -10.13 5.57 3.83
N PHE A 109 -9.32 5.29 4.84
CA PHE A 109 -7.87 5.09 4.73
C PHE A 109 -7.54 3.89 3.83
N GLU A 110 -8.15 2.74 4.10
CA GLU A 110 -7.96 1.51 3.32
C GLU A 110 -8.42 1.70 1.87
N ARG A 111 -9.61 2.28 1.69
CA ARG A 111 -10.14 2.58 0.36
C ARG A 111 -9.25 3.55 -0.41
N ALA A 112 -8.68 4.55 0.26
CA ALA A 112 -7.75 5.49 -0.35
C ALA A 112 -6.50 4.77 -0.87
N ASP A 113 -5.88 3.90 -0.05
CA ASP A 113 -4.72 3.12 -0.48
C ASP A 113 -5.07 2.25 -1.70
N PHE A 114 -6.20 1.52 -1.65
CA PHE A 114 -6.64 0.66 -2.74
C PHE A 114 -6.92 1.41 -4.04
N VAL A 115 -7.71 2.48 -3.99
CA VAL A 115 -8.07 3.29 -5.16
C VAL A 115 -6.82 3.88 -5.80
N VAL A 116 -5.90 4.37 -4.98
CA VAL A 116 -4.71 5.02 -5.49
C VAL A 116 -3.76 4.00 -6.12
N GLU A 117 -3.51 2.87 -5.46
CA GLU A 117 -2.70 1.80 -6.03
C GLU A 117 -3.29 1.32 -7.36
N THR A 118 -4.59 1.08 -7.44
CA THR A 118 -5.22 0.66 -8.70
C THR A 118 -5.21 1.74 -9.80
N SER A 119 -5.25 3.03 -9.44
CA SER A 119 -5.31 4.12 -10.41
C SER A 119 -4.00 4.39 -11.16
N VAL A 120 -2.87 3.94 -10.62
CA VAL A 120 -1.53 4.22 -11.18
C VAL A 120 -0.89 3.02 -11.87
N GLN A 121 -1.57 1.86 -11.81
CA GLN A 121 -1.08 0.60 -12.32
C GLN A 121 -1.60 0.40 -13.74
N PHE A 122 -0.68 0.15 -14.67
CA PHE A 122 -1.04 -0.11 -16.06
C PHE A 122 -1.12 -1.61 -16.31
N TYR A 123 -2.24 -2.07 -16.87
CA TYR A 123 -2.36 -3.45 -17.31
C TYR A 123 -1.44 -3.69 -18.52
N CYS A 124 -0.34 -4.41 -18.33
CA CYS A 124 0.49 -4.85 -19.44
C CYS A 124 -0.13 -6.10 -20.07
N THR A 125 -1.00 -5.93 -21.06
CA THR A 125 -1.74 -7.01 -21.76
C THR A 125 -0.84 -8.10 -22.36
N ARG A 126 0.46 -7.82 -22.55
CA ARG A 126 1.42 -8.75 -23.17
C ARG A 126 2.08 -9.77 -22.23
N ARG A 127 2.11 -9.55 -20.91
CA ARG A 127 2.85 -10.45 -19.97
C ARG A 127 2.01 -11.57 -19.35
N PHE A 128 0.68 -11.45 -19.34
CA PHE A 128 -0.19 -12.47 -18.75
C PHE A 128 -0.21 -13.80 -19.52
N GLN A 129 0.18 -13.81 -20.80
CA GLN A 129 0.25 -15.06 -21.57
C GLN A 129 1.40 -15.97 -21.13
N ALA A 130 2.47 -15.44 -20.53
CA ALA A 130 3.62 -16.26 -20.10
C ALA A 130 3.29 -17.11 -18.86
N THR A 131 2.46 -16.61 -17.94
CA THR A 131 2.13 -17.32 -16.69
C THR A 131 1.04 -18.38 -16.90
N ILE A 132 0.16 -18.20 -17.90
CA ILE A 132 -0.89 -19.19 -18.23
C ILE A 132 -0.36 -20.30 -19.14
N TRP A 133 0.66 -20.04 -19.97
CA TRP A 133 1.25 -21.06 -20.85
C TRP A 133 1.97 -22.20 -20.11
N LEU A 134 2.41 -21.97 -18.87
CA LEU A 134 3.00 -23.01 -18.01
C LEU A 134 1.99 -24.06 -17.51
N ARG A 135 0.69 -23.93 -17.83
CA ARG A 135 -0.34 -24.93 -17.51
C ARG A 135 -0.84 -25.73 -18.72
N SER A 136 -0.28 -25.52 -19.91
CA SER A 136 -0.80 -26.14 -21.15
C SER A 136 0.14 -27.16 -21.80
N HIS A 137 1.24 -27.56 -21.15
CA HIS A 137 2.10 -28.68 -21.57
C HIS A 137 2.48 -29.52 -20.36
#